data_AF-A0A536WDC6-F1
#
_entry.id   AF-A0A536WDC6-F1
#
_cell.length_a   1.000
_cell.length_b   1.000
_cell.length_c   1.000
_cell.angle_alpha   90.00
_cell.angle_beta   90.00
_cell.angle_gamma   90.00
#
_symmetry.space_group_name_H-M   'P 1'
#
loop_
_entity.id
_entity.type
_entity.pdbx_description
1 polymer ?
#
loop_
_entity_poly.entity_id
_entity_poly.type
_entity_poly.pdbx_seq_one_letter_code
_entity_poly.pdbx_strand_id
1 'polypeptide(L)'
;MQVRFLLAALLALAGCSYYEDGSQVEGSIVTPGNFIAGSGVVDSVGVLRNARSPQPEPSTGGRASDPHLYRLYIRMDNGGFQSVDVDNNTFAAGQAVELTNDGRVVHVSGMSLNDFKRR
;
A
#
# COMPACT_ATOMS: atom_id res chain seq x y z
N MET A 1 46.05 3.82 -13.40
CA MET A 1 45.22 3.69 -12.17
C MET A 1 43.89 4.47 -12.22
N GLN A 2 43.44 5.01 -13.36
CA GLN A 2 42.19 5.80 -13.43
C GLN A 2 40.94 5.00 -13.87
N VAL A 3 41.11 3.89 -14.59
CA VAL A 3 39.98 3.10 -15.12
C VAL A 3 39.21 2.34 -14.03
N ARG A 4 39.88 1.98 -12.92
CA ARG A 4 39.25 1.28 -11.78
C ARG A 4 38.31 2.18 -10.97
N PHE A 5 38.61 3.48 -10.89
CA PHE A 5 37.75 4.46 -10.21
C PHE A 5 36.48 4.78 -11.02
N LEU A 6 36.59 4.81 -12.35
CA LEU A 6 35.44 5.00 -13.25
C LEU A 6 34.43 3.85 -13.16
N LEU A 7 34.90 2.60 -13.02
CA LEU A 7 34.00 1.45 -12.89
C LEU A 7 33.24 1.44 -11.55
N ALA A 8 33.89 1.87 -10.46
CA ALA A 8 33.27 1.94 -9.14
C ALA A 8 32.18 3.02 -9.06
N ALA A 9 32.36 4.15 -9.77
CA ALA A 9 31.37 5.23 -9.82
C ALA A 9 30.09 4.82 -10.56
N LEU A 10 30.18 3.99 -11.61
CA LEU A 10 29.01 3.56 -12.38
C LEU A 10 28.11 2.58 -11.61
N LEU A 11 28.67 1.75 -10.73
CA LEU A 11 27.92 0.81 -9.88
C LEU A 11 27.14 1.49 -8.75
N ALA A 12 27.51 2.71 -8.36
CA ALA A 12 26.83 3.46 -7.30
C ALA A 12 25.48 4.08 -7.76
N LEU A 13 25.27 4.28 -9.06
CA LEU A 13 24.00 4.83 -9.60
C LEU A 13 22.88 3.79 -9.77
N ALA A 14 23.17 2.49 -9.62
CA ALA A 14 22.15 1.44 -9.64
C ALA A 14 21.40 1.28 -8.29
N GLY A 15 21.78 2.08 -7.27
CA GLY A 15 21.12 2.10 -5.98
C GLY A 15 19.81 2.88 -6.00
N CYS A 16 18.71 2.16 -6.19
CA CYS A 16 17.37 2.52 -5.73
C CYS A 16 16.75 3.81 -6.34
N SER A 17 16.49 3.81 -7.64
CA SER A 17 15.34 4.58 -8.15
C SER A 17 14.06 3.88 -7.68
N TYR A 18 13.64 4.13 -6.43
CA TYR A 18 12.30 3.78 -5.97
C TYR A 18 11.34 4.72 -6.68
N TYR A 19 10.68 4.25 -7.74
CA TYR A 19 9.66 5.01 -8.43
C TYR A 19 8.36 4.88 -7.63
N GLU A 20 8.12 5.80 -6.70
CA GLU A 20 6.80 5.97 -6.09
C GLU A 20 5.88 6.58 -7.15
N ASP A 21 5.02 5.75 -7.72
CA ASP A 21 3.96 6.21 -8.62
C ASP A 21 2.86 6.87 -7.77
N GLY A 22 2.81 8.20 -7.74
CA GLY A 22 1.80 8.95 -7.00
C GLY A 22 0.36 8.76 -7.49
N SER A 23 0.13 7.96 -8.54
CA SER A 23 -1.20 7.51 -8.96
C SER A 23 -1.63 6.19 -8.33
N GLN A 24 -0.75 5.50 -7.60
CA GLN A 24 -1.14 4.34 -6.80
C GLN A 24 -2.06 4.79 -5.67
N VAL A 25 -3.22 4.15 -5.63
CA VAL A 25 -4.19 4.34 -4.56
C VAL A 25 -3.67 3.57 -3.36
N GLU A 26 -3.12 4.31 -2.39
CA GLU A 26 -2.55 3.79 -1.16
C GLU A 26 -3.45 4.11 0.04
N GLY A 27 -3.42 3.25 1.07
CA GLY A 27 -4.01 3.51 2.37
C GLY A 27 -3.05 3.24 3.50
N SER A 28 -3.09 4.08 4.53
CA SER A 28 -2.24 3.92 5.71
C SER A 28 -2.91 2.98 6.71
N ILE A 29 -2.16 2.01 7.22
CA ILE A 29 -2.61 1.13 8.30
C ILE A 29 -2.52 1.90 9.61
N VAL A 30 -3.68 2.27 10.17
CA VAL A 30 -3.77 3.16 11.33
C VAL A 30 -3.37 2.46 12.63
N THR A 31 -3.72 1.19 12.75
CA THR A 31 -3.28 0.36 13.88
C THR A 31 -2.24 -0.61 13.38
N PRO A 32 -0.93 -0.34 13.57
CA PRO A 32 0.12 -1.31 13.30
C PRO A 32 -0.04 -2.47 14.30
N GLY A 33 -0.91 -3.42 13.97
CA GLY A 33 -1.00 -4.71 14.66
C GLY A 33 0.11 -5.63 14.18
N ASN A 34 0.08 -6.89 14.63
CA ASN A 34 0.95 -7.96 14.14
C ASN A 34 0.50 -8.40 12.72
N PHE A 35 0.52 -7.49 11.75
CA PHE A 35 0.32 -7.87 10.35
C PHE A 35 1.65 -8.29 9.75
N ILE A 36 1.59 -9.24 8.83
CA ILE A 36 2.71 -9.75 8.06
C ILE A 36 2.58 -9.15 6.67
N ALA A 37 3.63 -8.45 6.24
CA ALA A 37 3.73 -7.91 4.89
C ALA A 37 3.65 -9.02 3.84
N GLY A 38 3.03 -8.71 2.70
CA GLY A 38 2.82 -9.65 1.60
C GLY A 38 1.59 -9.32 0.77
N SER A 39 1.37 -10.11 -0.28
CA SER A 39 0.25 -9.95 -1.20
C SER A 39 -0.96 -10.80 -0.81
N GLY A 40 -2.15 -10.33 -1.19
CA GLY A 40 -3.39 -11.04 -1.00
C GLY A 40 -4.58 -10.39 -1.71
N VAL A 41 -5.76 -10.95 -1.47
CA VAL A 41 -7.03 -10.45 -2.01
C VAL A 41 -7.94 -10.04 -0.86
N VAL A 42 -8.55 -8.87 -0.98
CA VAL A 42 -9.55 -8.40 -0.03
C VAL A 42 -10.79 -9.30 -0.12
N ASP A 43 -11.11 -10.01 0.95
CA ASP A 43 -12.28 -10.88 1.07
C ASP A 43 -13.52 -10.05 1.41
N SER A 44 -13.40 -9.10 2.34
CA SER A 44 -14.47 -8.17 2.70
C SER A 44 -13.94 -6.87 3.34
N VAL A 45 -14.79 -5.84 3.40
CA VAL A 45 -14.49 -4.53 4.00
C VAL A 45 -15.55 -4.19 5.04
N GLY A 46 -15.12 -3.83 6.25
CA GLY A 46 -15.96 -3.32 7.33
C GLY A 46 -15.70 -1.84 7.60
N VAL A 47 -16.72 -1.08 7.99
CA VAL A 47 -16.57 0.33 8.37
C VAL A 47 -16.60 0.47 9.88
N LEU A 48 -15.53 0.99 10.46
CA LEU A 48 -15.41 1.34 11.86
C LEU A 48 -15.75 2.82 12.02
N ARG A 49 -17.01 3.07 12.36
CA ARG A 49 -17.54 4.44 12.48
C ARG A 49 -16.89 5.15 13.66
N ASN A 50 -16.48 6.39 13.44
CA ASN A 50 -15.87 7.30 14.42
C ASN A 50 -14.69 6.67 15.19
N ALA A 51 -13.98 5.73 14.57
CA ALA A 51 -12.87 5.03 15.18
C ALA A 51 -11.51 5.70 14.94
N ARG A 52 -11.45 6.69 14.04
CA ARG A 52 -10.24 7.46 13.81
C ARG A 52 -10.06 8.48 14.92
N SER A 53 -8.86 8.54 15.47
CA SER A 53 -8.50 9.60 16.43
C SER A 53 -8.71 10.98 15.79
N PRO A 54 -9.29 11.96 16.51
CA PRO A 54 -9.43 13.32 16.00
C PRO A 54 -8.06 13.86 15.60
N GLN A 55 -7.87 14.11 14.31
CA GLN A 55 -6.69 14.84 13.84
C GLN A 55 -6.93 16.34 14.05
N PRO A 56 -5.87 17.12 14.34
CA PRO A 56 -5.98 18.57 14.35
C PRO A 56 -6.57 19.05 13.03
N GLU A 57 -7.68 19.80 13.11
CA GLU A 57 -8.31 20.42 11.95
C GLU A 57 -7.25 21.21 11.16
N PRO A 58 -7.17 21.06 9.82
CA PRO A 58 -6.22 21.81 9.02
C PRO A 58 -6.50 23.31 9.18
N SER A 59 -5.49 24.06 9.62
CA SER A 59 -5.60 25.45 10.06
C SER A 59 -5.98 26.45 8.96
N THR A 60 -6.18 26.03 7.70
CA THR A 60 -6.70 26.88 6.62
C THR A 60 -7.31 26.03 5.52
N GLY A 61 -8.63 26.04 5.36
CA GLY A 61 -9.34 25.58 4.15
C GLY A 61 -9.17 24.10 3.75
N GLY A 62 -8.55 23.27 4.58
CA GLY A 62 -8.39 21.84 4.32
C GLY A 62 -9.69 21.09 4.55
N ARG A 63 -9.89 20.01 3.80
CA ARG A 63 -11.04 19.12 3.99
C ARG A 63 -10.91 18.42 5.35
N ALA A 64 -11.98 18.41 6.14
CA ALA A 64 -12.03 17.64 7.38
C ALA A 64 -11.66 16.18 7.11
N SER A 65 -10.82 15.62 7.97
CA SER A 65 -10.38 14.21 7.88
C SER A 65 -11.59 13.29 8.07
N ASP A 66 -11.67 12.21 7.31
CA ASP A 66 -12.76 11.23 7.47
C ASP A 66 -12.68 10.61 8.87
N PRO A 67 -13.73 10.70 9.72
CA PRO A 67 -13.70 10.14 11.08
C PRO A 67 -13.75 8.61 11.11
N HIS A 68 -13.95 7.94 9.96
CA HIS A 68 -14.09 6.50 9.87
C HIS A 68 -12.76 5.81 9.60
N LEU A 69 -12.65 4.58 10.08
CA LEU A 69 -11.62 3.63 9.64
C LEU A 69 -12.29 2.51 8.85
N TYR A 70 -11.52 1.85 7.99
CA TYR A 70 -12.00 0.79 7.13
C TYR A 70 -11.19 -0.47 7.41
N ARG A 71 -11.84 -1.50 7.96
CA ARG A 71 -11.21 -2.79 8.22
C ARG A 71 -11.25 -3.64 6.97
N LEU A 72 -10.08 -3.96 6.45
CA LEU A 72 -9.93 -4.91 5.36
C LEU A 72 -9.73 -6.29 5.96
N TYR A 73 -10.49 -7.28 5.50
CA TYR A 73 -10.23 -8.69 5.74
C TYR A 73 -9.58 -9.25 4.48
N ILE A 74 -8.34 -9.72 4.60
CA ILE A 74 -7.50 -10.08 3.46
C ILE A 74 -7.15 -11.55 3.56
N ARG A 75 -7.38 -12.26 2.45
CA ARG A 75 -6.88 -13.60 2.22
C ARG A 75 -5.50 -13.47 1.58
N MET A 76 -4.48 -13.84 2.32
CA MET A 76 -3.08 -13.73 1.89
C MET A 76 -2.71 -14.87 0.94
N ASP A 77 -1.79 -14.61 0.02
CA ASP A 77 -1.31 -15.62 -0.94
C ASP A 77 -0.49 -16.73 -0.27
N ASN A 78 0.04 -16.48 0.93
CA ASN A 78 0.69 -17.49 1.78
C ASN A 78 -0.32 -18.44 2.46
N GLY A 79 -1.62 -18.29 2.19
CA GLY A 79 -2.70 -19.12 2.73
C GLY A 79 -3.27 -18.64 4.07
N GLY A 80 -2.75 -17.55 4.63
CA GLY A 80 -3.23 -16.94 5.86
C GLY A 80 -4.42 -15.98 5.67
N PHE A 81 -5.06 -15.60 6.77
CA PHE A 81 -6.02 -14.49 6.82
C PHE A 81 -5.52 -13.41 7.75
N GLN A 82 -5.65 -12.16 7.33
CA GLN A 82 -5.25 -11.00 8.12
C GLN A 82 -6.32 -9.92 8.06
N SER A 83 -6.41 -9.12 9.12
CA SER A 83 -7.25 -7.93 9.12
C SER A 83 -6.43 -6.70 9.45
N VAL A 84 -6.58 -5.64 8.66
CA VAL A 84 -5.90 -4.36 8.85
C VAL A 84 -6.91 -3.23 8.81
N ASP A 85 -6.71 -2.21 9.65
CA ASP A 85 -7.55 -1.02 9.69
C ASP A 85 -6.86 0.08 8.90
N VAL A 86 -7.48 0.50 7.80
CA VAL A 86 -6.98 1.56 6.91
C VAL A 86 -7.78 2.84 7.06
N ASP A 87 -7.21 3.90 6.53
CA ASP A 87 -7.58 5.26 6.82
C ASP A 87 -8.40 5.93 5.70
N ASN A 88 -8.71 5.17 4.65
CA ASN A 88 -9.53 5.57 3.52
C ASN A 88 -10.40 4.41 2.98
N ASN A 89 -11.37 4.74 2.15
CA ASN A 89 -12.40 3.83 1.65
C ASN A 89 -12.16 3.30 0.23
N THR A 90 -10.92 3.37 -0.25
CA THR A 90 -10.62 3.13 -1.66
C THR A 90 -10.55 1.66 -2.06
N PHE A 91 -10.48 0.78 -1.05
CA PHE A 91 -10.39 -0.67 -1.21
C PHE A 91 -11.78 -1.34 -1.17
N ALA A 92 -11.93 -2.42 -1.94
CA ALA A 92 -13.14 -3.20 -2.09
C ALA A 92 -12.84 -4.70 -2.15
N ALA A 93 -13.84 -5.52 -1.81
CA ALA A 93 -13.74 -6.97 -1.93
C ALA A 93 -13.41 -7.40 -3.37
N GLY A 94 -12.55 -8.42 -3.49
CA GLY A 94 -12.06 -8.95 -4.76
C GLY A 94 -10.82 -8.24 -5.32
N GLN A 95 -10.37 -7.14 -4.72
CA GLN A 95 -9.17 -6.45 -5.16
C GLN A 95 -7.89 -7.12 -4.65
N ALA A 96 -6.88 -7.19 -5.50
CA ALA A 96 -5.53 -7.60 -5.12
C ALA A 96 -4.80 -6.43 -4.46
N VAL A 97 -4.24 -6.68 -3.29
CA VAL A 97 -3.54 -5.69 -2.47
C VAL A 97 -2.23 -6.24 -1.96
N GLU A 98 -1.28 -5.35 -1.70
CA GLU A 98 -0.03 -5.66 -1.03
C GLU A 98 0.02 -4.90 0.29
N LEU A 99 0.30 -5.62 1.37
CA LEU A 99 0.64 -5.08 2.68
C LEU A 99 2.14 -4.85 2.71
N THR A 100 2.57 -3.60 2.78
CA THR A 100 3.98 -3.24 2.79
C THR A 100 4.52 -3.20 4.22
N ASN A 101 5.83 -3.40 4.38
CA ASN A 101 6.48 -3.41 5.70
C ASN A 101 6.45 -2.05 6.41
N ASP A 102 6.20 -0.97 5.69
CA ASP A 102 6.08 0.39 6.24
C ASP A 102 4.65 0.76 6.65
N GLY A 103 3.72 -0.21 6.65
CA GLY A 103 2.36 0.00 7.15
C GLY A 103 1.42 0.63 6.13
N ARG A 104 1.64 0.37 4.84
CA ARG A 104 0.72 0.78 3.77
C ARG A 104 0.01 -0.43 3.18
N VAL A 105 -1.17 -0.16 2.62
CA VAL A 105 -1.89 -1.07 1.74
C VAL A 105 -1.89 -0.42 0.38
N VAL A 106 -1.40 -1.13 -0.63
CA VAL A 106 -1.34 -0.64 -2.00
C VAL A 106 -2.10 -1.56 -2.93
N HIS A 107 -2.75 -0.99 -3.95
CA HIS A 107 -3.33 -1.80 -5.01
C HIS A 107 -2.22 -2.49 -5.79
N VAL A 108 -2.33 -3.81 -5.93
CA VAL A 108 -1.53 -4.53 -6.91
C VAL A 108 -2.27 -4.37 -8.24
N SER A 109 -1.98 -3.26 -8.93
CA SER A 109 -2.31 -3.14 -10.35
C SER A 109 -1.46 -4.16 -11.08
N GLY A 110 -2.01 -5.35 -11.27
CA GLY A 110 -1.42 -6.31 -12.17
C GLY A 110 -1.22 -5.60 -13.51
N MET A 111 0.02 -5.41 -13.94
CA MET A 111 0.30 -5.65 -15.34
C MET A 111 -0.23 -7.06 -15.60
N SER A 112 -1.45 -7.13 -16.13
CA SER A 112 -2.04 -8.36 -16.61
C SER A 112 -1.04 -8.99 -17.57
N LEU A 113 -0.25 -9.95 -17.09
CA LEU A 113 0.56 -10.82 -17.94
C LEU A 113 -0.30 -11.65 -18.91
N ASN A 114 -1.64 -11.54 -18.82
CA ASN A 114 -2.57 -12.12 -19.77
C ASN A 114 -2.75 -11.31 -21.07
N ASP A 115 -2.26 -10.08 -21.18
CA ASP A 115 -2.38 -9.30 -22.43
C ASP A 115 -1.18 -9.49 -23.38
N PHE A 116 -0.07 -10.07 -22.92
CA PHE A 116 1.09 -10.34 -23.77
C PHE A 116 0.96 -11.63 -24.61
N LYS A 117 -0.08 -12.43 -24.39
CA LYS A 117 -0.34 -13.68 -25.15
C LYS A 117 -1.49 -13.56 -26.16
N ARG A 118 -2.05 -12.36 -26.36
CA ARG A 118 -3.10 -12.07 -27.36
C ARG A 118 -2.65 -11.11 -28.46
N ARG A 119 -1.45 -11.31 -28.99
CA ARG A 119 -1.08 -10.80 -30.32
C ARG A 119 -0.33 -11.87 -31.11
#